data_AF-A0A6V7LAU2-F1
#
_entry.id   AF-A0A6V7LAU2-F1
#
_cell.length_a   1.000
_cell.length_b   1.000
_cell.length_c   1.000
_cell.angle_alpha   90.00
_cell.angle_beta   90.00
_cell.angle_gamma   90.00
#
_symmetry.space_group_name_H-M   'P 1'
#
loop_
_entity.id
_entity.type
_entity.pdbx_description
1 polymer ?
#
loop_
_entity_poly.entity_id
_entity_poly.type
_entity_poly.pdbx_seq_one_letter_code
_entity_poly.pdbx_strand_id
1 'polypeptide(L)' 'MSDYFKSAFGYLNGSSNTNDYVGQLVEINNVKLRVNRLIAE' A
#
# COMPACT_ATOMS: atom_id res chain seq x y z
N MET A 1 16.44 -19.96 5.73
CA MET A 1 16.74 -18.69 6.44
C MET A 1 16.87 -17.57 5.42
N SER A 2 15.77 -17.29 4.72
CA SER A 2 15.65 -16.26 3.68
C SER A 2 14.61 -15.20 4.10
N ASP A 3 14.00 -15.42 5.25
CA ASP A 3 12.81 -14.73 5.75
C ASP A 3 13.15 -13.36 6.37
N TYR A 4 14.40 -13.17 6.80
CA TYR A 4 14.89 -11.89 7.30
C TYR A 4 15.14 -10.86 6.18
N PHE A 5 15.53 -11.32 4.98
CA PHE A 5 15.76 -10.42 3.83
C PHE A 5 14.46 -9.97 3.15
N LYS A 6 13.43 -10.83 3.09
CA LYS A 6 12.10 -10.42 2.60
C LYS A 6 11.40 -9.46 3.57
N SER A 7 11.59 -9.64 4.87
CA SER A 7 10.99 -8.77 5.88
C SER A 7 11.58 -7.35 5.85
N ALA A 8 12.90 -7.20 5.66
CA ALA A 8 13.53 -5.87 5.58
C ALA A 8 13.10 -5.06 4.33
N PHE A 9 12.82 -5.71 3.19
CA PHE A 9 12.26 -5.05 2.01
C PHE A 9 10.79 -4.60 2.19
N GLY A 10 10.04 -5.26 3.07
CA GLY A 10 8.70 -4.81 3.46
C GLY A 10 8.71 -3.59 4.39
N TYR A 11 9.74 -3.46 5.24
CA TYR A 11 9.86 -2.36 6.23
C TYR A 11 10.59 -1.11 5.70
N LEU A 12 11.46 -1.23 4.68
CA LEU A 12 12.14 -0.08 4.05
C LEU A 12 11.28 0.67 3.03
N ASN A 13 10.10 0.14 2.68
CA ASN A 13 9.01 0.93 2.09
C ASN A 13 8.11 1.54 3.19
N GLY A 14 8.65 1.68 4.41
CA GLY A 14 8.08 2.47 5.50
C GLY A 14 8.48 3.94 5.38
N SER A 15 8.18 4.58 4.25
CA SER A 15 8.16 6.05 4.21
C SER A 15 6.92 6.49 4.99
N SER A 16 7.18 6.82 6.25
CA SER A 16 6.20 7.38 7.17
C SER A 16 5.60 8.65 6.59
N ASN A 17 4.26 8.72 6.59
CA ASN A 17 3.44 9.94 6.57
C ASN A 17 2.76 10.40 5.27
N THR A 18 2.21 9.50 4.45
CA THR A 18 1.27 9.89 3.37
C THR A 18 0.19 8.84 3.12
N ASN A 19 -1.02 9.10 3.64
CA ASN A 19 -2.30 8.46 3.28
C ASN A 19 -2.21 7.00 2.80
N ASP A 20 -2.24 6.06 3.75
CA ASP A 20 -1.95 4.63 3.54
C ASP A 20 -2.75 3.96 2.40
N TYR A 21 -3.90 4.52 2.03
CA TYR A 21 -4.76 3.98 0.99
C TYR A 21 -4.36 4.37 -0.44
N VAL A 22 -3.63 5.48 -0.64
CA VAL A 22 -3.27 5.96 -1.97
C VAL A 22 -2.22 5.04 -2.61
N GLY A 23 -2.50 4.56 -3.82
CA GLY A 23 -1.68 3.61 -4.55
C GLY A 23 -2.11 2.14 -4.39
N GLN A 24 -3.02 1.84 -3.45
CA GLN A 24 -3.55 0.50 -3.27
C GLN A 24 -4.52 0.10 -4.40
N LEU A 25 -4.58 -1.20 -4.66
CA LEU A 25 -5.62 -1.83 -5.47
C LEU A 25 -6.66 -2.43 -4.53
N VAL A 26 -7.90 -1.94 -4.63
CA VAL A 26 -9.04 -2.38 -3.83
C VAL A 26 -10.04 -3.09 -4.75
N GLU A 27 -10.57 -4.21 -4.32
CA GLU A 27 -11.57 -4.98 -5.06
C GLU A 27 -12.94 -4.86 -4.38
N ILE A 28 -13.91 -4.33 -5.12
CA ILE A 28 -15.29 -4.15 -4.63
C ILE A 28 -16.23 -4.62 -5.73
N ASN A 29 -17.17 -5.52 -5.40
CA ASN A 29 -18.17 -6.04 -6.35
C ASN A 29 -17.55 -6.54 -7.68
N ASN A 30 -16.43 -7.27 -7.60
CA ASN A 30 -15.72 -7.83 -8.76
C ASN A 30 -15.04 -6.77 -9.67
N VAL A 31 -14.91 -5.53 -9.20
CA VAL A 31 -14.22 -4.43 -9.89
C VAL A 31 -12.95 -4.06 -9.12
N LYS A 32 -11.83 -3.96 -9.84
CA LYS A 32 -10.53 -3.55 -9.29
C LYS A 32 -10.34 -2.05 -9.47
N LEU A 33 -10.22 -1.34 -8.35
CA LEU A 33 -10.07 0.11 -8.29
C LEU A 33 -8.69 0.47 -7.76
N ARG A 34 -8.02 1.44 -8.40
CA ARG A 34 -6.76 2.00 -7.92
C ARG A 34 -7.06 3.31 -7.20
N VAL A 35 -6.65 3.41 -5.94
CA VAL A 35 -6.76 4.66 -5.19
C VAL A 35 -5.68 5.61 -5.69
N ASN A 36 -6.07 6.73 -6.29
CA ASN A 36 -5.12 7.64 -6.94
C ASN A 36 -4.75 8.86 -6.09
N ARG A 37 -5.69 9.38 -5.30
CA ARG A 37 -5.50 10.59 -4.47
C ARG A 37 -6.61 10.72 -3.43
N LEU A 38 -6.33 11.45 -2.35
CA LEU A 38 -7.34 11.94 -1.42
C LEU A 38 -8.16 13.05 -2.06
N ILE A 39 -9.47 13.03 -1.85
CA ILE A 39 -10.39 14.07 -2.35
C ILE A 39 -11.05 14.90 -1.24
N ALA A 40 -11.04 14.41 0.01
CA ALA A 40 -11.54 15.07 1.21
C ALA A 40 -10.93 14.42 2.47
N GLU A 41 -10.80 15.17 3.57
CA GLU A 41 -10.43 14.65 4.90
C GLU A 41 -11.65 14.17 5.70
#